data_AF-A0A661UJ87-F1
#
_entry.id   AF-A0A661UJ87-F1
#
_cell.length_a   1.000
_cell.length_b   1.000
_cell.length_c   1.000
_cell.angle_alpha   90.00
_cell.angle_beta   90.00
_cell.angle_gamma   90.00
#
_symmetry.space_group_name_H-M   'P 1'
#
loop_
_entity.id
_entity.type
_entity.pdbx_description
1 polymer ?
#
loop_
_entity_poly.entity_id
_entity_poly.type
_entity_poly.pdbx_seq_one_letter_code
_entity_poly.pdbx_strand_id
1 'polypeptide(L)'
;MERAKNIMELVNNLDPTYVLTSKDKNVYVPIYEKILIDLRDRILNDLLESQTIFVSGQPRTGKTTALNFLPNNDIIAKYDVKYIHGRDLFDPQDINIIDILLMFGYELLKNKESLEKKYFDKLEKVHKIKDGILKEEKEN
;
A
#
# COMPACT_ATOMS: atom_id res chain seq x y z
N MET A 1 4.44 19.15 -10.98
CA MET A 1 5.36 19.28 -12.14
C MET A 1 5.47 20.74 -12.56
N GLU A 2 6.70 21.26 -12.64
CA GLU A 2 6.94 22.57 -13.26
C GLU A 2 6.84 22.47 -14.79
N ARG A 3 6.60 23.61 -15.44
CA ARG A 3 6.63 23.69 -16.90
C ARG A 3 8.03 23.32 -17.38
N ALA A 4 8.13 22.25 -18.16
CA ALA A 4 9.41 21.78 -18.69
C ALA A 4 10.09 22.92 -19.46
N LYS A 5 11.33 23.22 -19.09
CA LYS A 5 12.18 24.24 -19.72
C LYS A 5 13.06 23.64 -20.81
N ASN A 6 13.18 22.32 -20.86
CA ASN A 6 13.93 21.58 -21.88
C ASN A 6 13.29 20.21 -22.18
N ILE A 7 13.81 19.55 -23.22
CA ILE A 7 13.24 18.29 -23.72
C ILE A 7 13.44 17.12 -22.74
N MET A 8 14.50 17.14 -21.93
CA MET A 8 14.73 16.11 -20.91
C MET A 8 13.71 16.24 -19.77
N GLU A 9 13.40 17.47 -19.35
CA GLU A 9 12.34 17.75 -18.40
C GLU A 9 10.97 17.40 -18.95
N LEU A 10 10.72 17.61 -20.26
CA LEU A 10 9.48 17.20 -20.89
C LEU A 10 9.35 15.68 -20.92
N VAL A 11 10.41 14.97 -21.29
CA VAL A 11 10.46 13.50 -21.29
C VAL A 11 10.24 12.96 -19.88
N ASN A 12 10.87 13.55 -18.86
CA ASN A 12 10.66 13.16 -17.46
C ASN A 12 9.24 13.50 -16.96
N ASN A 13 8.67 14.63 -17.37
CA ASN A 13 7.30 15.01 -17.05
C ASN A 13 6.26 14.10 -17.72
N LEU A 14 6.59 13.54 -18.88
CA LEU A 14 5.74 12.61 -19.63
C LEU A 14 6.09 11.15 -19.35
N ASP A 15 7.05 10.87 -18.48
CA ASP A 15 7.43 9.50 -18.15
C ASP A 15 6.29 8.85 -17.35
N PRO A 16 5.60 7.85 -17.93
CA PRO A 16 4.44 7.21 -17.32
C PRO A 16 4.81 6.30 -16.13
N THR A 17 6.11 6.19 -15.80
CA THR A 17 6.56 5.49 -14.58
C THR A 17 6.32 6.31 -13.32
N TYR A 18 6.25 7.65 -13.42
CA TYR A 18 5.92 8.49 -12.27
C TYR A 18 4.44 8.39 -11.91
N VAL A 19 4.20 7.86 -10.72
CA VAL A 19 2.86 7.79 -10.14
C VAL A 19 2.60 9.09 -9.38
N LEU A 20 1.54 9.82 -9.75
CA LEU A 20 1.19 11.06 -9.04
C LEU A 20 0.63 10.73 -7.65
N THR A 21 0.94 11.59 -6.71
CA THR A 21 0.49 11.50 -5.31
C THR A 21 -0.47 12.64 -4.98
N SER A 22 -1.04 12.62 -3.79
CA SER A 22 -1.88 13.72 -3.29
C SER A 22 -1.19 15.09 -3.27
N LYS A 23 0.16 15.14 -3.32
CA LYS A 23 0.94 16.38 -3.45
C LYS A 23 0.91 16.99 -4.86
N ASP A 24 0.56 16.19 -5.86
CA ASP A 24 0.57 16.56 -7.28
C ASP A 24 -0.82 16.96 -7.79
N LYS A 25 -1.73 17.34 -6.88
CA LYS A 25 -3.12 17.72 -7.19
C LYS A 25 -3.25 18.78 -8.28
N ASN A 26 -2.30 19.71 -8.37
CA ASN A 26 -2.29 20.80 -9.33
C ASN A 26 -2.12 20.35 -10.79
N VAL A 27 -1.57 19.16 -11.02
CA VAL A 27 -1.33 18.61 -12.36
C VAL A 27 -2.11 17.32 -12.62
N TYR A 28 -2.91 16.88 -11.64
CA TYR A 28 -3.73 15.69 -11.74
C TYR A 28 -5.00 15.97 -12.55
N VAL A 29 -5.27 15.13 -13.54
CA VAL A 29 -6.52 15.12 -14.29
C VAL A 29 -7.34 13.90 -13.85
N PRO A 30 -8.49 14.09 -13.19
CA PRO A 30 -9.22 13.00 -12.52
C PRO A 30 -10.11 12.21 -13.50
N ILE A 31 -9.50 11.52 -14.46
CA ILE A 31 -10.22 10.71 -15.47
C ILE A 31 -11.00 9.53 -14.87
N TYR A 32 -10.72 9.15 -13.62
CA TYR A 32 -11.39 8.08 -12.89
C TYR A 32 -12.31 8.60 -11.75
N GLU A 33 -12.62 9.90 -11.69
CA GLU A 33 -13.32 10.49 -10.52
C GLU A 33 -14.63 9.78 -10.19
N LYS A 34 -15.46 9.49 -11.20
CA LYS A 34 -16.72 8.79 -11.00
C LYS A 34 -16.52 7.44 -10.31
N ILE A 35 -15.53 6.68 -10.75
CA ILE A 35 -15.18 5.37 -10.17
C ILE A 35 -14.65 5.54 -8.75
N LEU A 36 -13.85 6.59 -8.48
CA LEU A 36 -13.36 6.86 -7.14
C LEU A 36 -14.49 7.27 -6.19
N ILE A 37 -15.47 8.04 -6.64
CA ILE A 37 -16.66 8.38 -5.85
C ILE A 37 -17.43 7.11 -5.47
N ASP A 38 -17.71 6.24 -6.44
CA ASP A 38 -18.42 4.98 -6.21
C ASP A 38 -17.64 4.05 -5.24
N LEU A 39 -16.30 4.02 -5.36
CA LEU A 39 -15.44 3.27 -4.44
C LEU A 39 -15.43 3.85 -3.02
N ARG A 40 -15.36 5.19 -2.88
CA ARG A 40 -15.42 5.86 -1.57
C ARG A 40 -16.74 5.57 -0.87
N ASP A 41 -17.86 5.68 -1.59
CA ASP A 41 -19.19 5.41 -1.06
C ASP A 41 -19.30 3.97 -0.56
N ARG A 42 -18.83 3.00 -1.36
CA ARG A 42 -18.75 1.60 -0.94
C ARG A 42 -17.91 1.43 0.33
N ILE A 43 -16.70 1.98 0.39
CA ILE A 43 -15.82 1.83 1.56
C ILE A 43 -16.46 2.43 2.83
N LEU A 44 -17.12 3.59 2.72
CA LEU A 44 -17.66 4.30 3.87
C LEU A 44 -18.94 3.65 4.39
N ASN A 45 -19.78 3.15 3.49
CA ASN A 45 -21.14 2.68 3.77
C ASN A 45 -21.32 1.17 3.71
N ASP A 46 -20.26 0.38 3.48
CA ASP A 46 -20.38 -1.08 3.51
C ASP A 46 -20.78 -1.58 4.92
N LEU A 47 -21.64 -2.59 4.94
CA LEU A 47 -22.05 -3.31 6.15
C LEU A 47 -21.04 -4.39 6.54
N LEU A 48 -20.19 -4.83 5.60
CA LEU A 48 -19.13 -5.80 5.85
C LEU A 48 -17.86 -5.09 6.33
N GLU A 49 -17.39 -5.42 7.54
CA GLU A 49 -16.17 -4.83 8.11
C GLU A 49 -14.89 -5.19 7.33
N SER A 50 -14.89 -6.32 6.59
CA SER A 50 -13.73 -6.84 5.86
C SER A 50 -14.06 -7.04 4.39
N GLN A 51 -13.94 -5.97 3.60
CA GLN A 51 -14.14 -6.03 2.16
C GLN A 51 -12.81 -6.13 1.41
N THR A 52 -12.78 -6.94 0.35
CA THR A 52 -11.69 -6.94 -0.64
C THR A 52 -12.22 -6.39 -1.95
N ILE A 53 -11.58 -5.33 -2.45
CA ILE A 53 -11.90 -4.71 -3.75
C ILE A 53 -10.77 -5.00 -4.72
N PHE A 54 -11.09 -5.67 -5.82
CA PHE A 54 -10.13 -5.96 -6.88
C PHE A 54 -10.22 -4.91 -8.00
N VAL A 55 -9.11 -4.23 -8.29
CA VAL A 55 -9.02 -3.22 -9.35
C VAL A 55 -8.05 -3.69 -10.42
N SER A 56 -8.55 -3.96 -11.62
CA SER A 56 -7.75 -4.44 -12.76
C SER A 56 -7.84 -3.53 -13.97
N GLY A 57 -6.85 -3.62 -14.87
CA GLY A 57 -6.87 -2.96 -16.17
C GLY A 57 -5.49 -2.89 -16.79
N GLN A 58 -5.43 -2.41 -18.04
CA GLN A 58 -4.18 -2.35 -18.82
C GLN A 58 -3.07 -1.58 -18.09
N PRO A 59 -1.79 -2.00 -18.17
CA PRO A 59 -0.70 -1.29 -17.52
C PRO A 59 -0.58 0.17 -18.02
N ARG A 60 -0.03 1.05 -17.17
CA ARG A 60 0.24 2.48 -17.49
C ARG A 60 -0.99 3.35 -17.83
N THR A 61 -2.20 2.91 -17.47
CA THR A 61 -3.43 3.72 -17.64
C THR A 61 -3.74 4.66 -16.48
N GLY A 62 -2.81 4.88 -15.55
CA GLY A 62 -3.02 5.77 -14.40
C GLY A 62 -3.82 5.18 -13.24
N LYS A 63 -4.03 3.85 -13.18
CA LYS A 63 -4.76 3.19 -12.07
C LYS A 63 -4.14 3.45 -10.70
N THR A 64 -2.82 3.23 -10.56
CA THR A 64 -2.10 3.49 -9.30
C THR A 64 -2.21 4.97 -8.92
N THR A 65 -2.07 5.85 -9.91
CA THR A 65 -2.27 7.28 -9.72
C THR A 65 -3.68 7.58 -9.20
N ALA A 66 -4.74 7.04 -9.81
CA ALA A 66 -6.10 7.25 -9.34
C ALA A 66 -6.32 6.76 -7.90
N LEU A 67 -5.78 5.58 -7.57
CA LEU A 67 -5.89 5.01 -6.22
C LEU A 67 -5.13 5.84 -5.16
N ASN A 68 -4.06 6.55 -5.53
CA ASN A 68 -3.39 7.50 -4.62
C ASN A 68 -4.28 8.71 -4.25
N PHE A 69 -5.33 8.97 -5.02
CA PHE A 69 -6.33 10.01 -4.77
C PHE A 69 -7.63 9.43 -4.19
N LEU A 70 -7.69 8.12 -3.94
CA LEU A 70 -8.85 7.49 -3.31
C LEU A 70 -9.13 8.09 -1.92
N PRO A 71 -8.13 8.28 -1.02
CA PRO A 71 -8.40 8.81 0.31
C PRO A 71 -8.86 10.27 0.25
N ASN A 72 -10.02 10.52 0.84
CA ASN A 72 -10.52 11.85 1.16
C ASN A 72 -10.56 12.03 2.69
N ASN A 73 -11.02 13.20 3.15
CA ASN A 73 -11.09 13.49 4.57
C ASN A 73 -11.96 12.49 5.34
N ASP A 74 -13.04 12.00 4.74
CA ASP A 74 -13.97 11.05 5.38
C ASP A 74 -13.31 9.67 5.56
N ILE A 75 -12.61 9.18 4.53
CA ILE A 75 -11.84 7.94 4.62
C ILE A 75 -10.74 8.06 5.66
N ILE A 76 -9.97 9.16 5.64
CA ILE A 76 -8.85 9.37 6.56
C ILE A 76 -9.33 9.50 8.02
N ALA A 77 -10.54 10.03 8.24
CA ALA A 77 -11.12 10.13 9.58
C ALA A 77 -11.52 8.76 10.16
N LYS A 78 -11.85 7.77 9.32
CA LYS A 78 -12.33 6.45 9.74
C LYS A 78 -11.27 5.34 9.62
N TYR A 79 -10.30 5.49 8.72
CA TYR A 79 -9.35 4.43 8.37
C TYR A 79 -7.90 4.91 8.34
N ASP A 80 -6.99 4.04 8.78
CA ASP A 80 -5.53 4.19 8.59
C ASP A 80 -5.16 3.65 7.19
N VAL A 81 -4.93 4.55 6.23
CA VAL A 81 -4.63 4.17 4.84
C VAL A 81 -3.15 3.86 4.67
N LYS A 82 -2.84 2.63 4.26
CA LYS A 82 -1.48 2.17 3.94
C LYS A 82 -1.35 1.85 2.46
N TYR A 83 -0.25 2.30 1.85
CA TYR A 83 0.11 1.97 0.48
C TYR A 83 1.23 0.95 0.47
N ILE A 84 0.99 -0.18 -0.19
CA ILE A 84 1.91 -1.29 -0.27
C ILE A 84 2.22 -1.54 -1.75
N HIS A 85 3.46 -1.32 -2.14
CA HIS A 85 3.92 -1.47 -3.52
C HIS A 85 4.82 -2.70 -3.64
N GLY A 86 4.29 -3.78 -4.20
CA GLY A 86 5.03 -5.04 -4.29
C GLY A 86 6.34 -4.95 -5.10
N ARG A 87 6.42 -4.04 -6.08
CA ARG A 87 7.63 -3.86 -6.91
C ARG A 87 8.82 -3.29 -6.14
N ASP A 88 8.57 -2.60 -5.03
CA ASP A 88 9.63 -1.95 -4.28
C ASP A 88 10.31 -2.92 -3.30
N LEU A 89 9.70 -4.08 -3.05
CA LEU A 89 10.00 -4.92 -1.89
C LEU A 89 10.06 -6.43 -2.18
N PHE A 90 9.48 -6.92 -3.27
CA PHE A 90 9.56 -8.33 -3.66
C PHE A 90 10.38 -8.53 -4.93
N ASP A 91 11.18 -9.60 -4.94
CA ASP A 91 11.66 -10.19 -6.18
C ASP A 91 10.50 -11.00 -6.79
N PRO A 92 9.98 -10.63 -7.98
CA PRO A 92 8.90 -11.38 -8.62
C PRO A 92 9.26 -12.84 -8.93
N GLN A 93 10.55 -13.18 -8.96
CA GLN A 93 11.03 -14.55 -9.22
C GLN A 93 11.10 -15.41 -7.95
N ASP A 94 11.07 -14.81 -6.77
CA ASP A 94 11.25 -15.49 -5.48
C ASP A 94 10.35 -14.87 -4.40
N ILE A 95 9.04 -14.87 -4.65
CA ILE A 95 8.05 -14.36 -3.69
C ILE A 95 7.35 -15.50 -2.96
N ASN A 96 7.40 -15.49 -1.62
CA ASN A 96 6.64 -16.39 -0.78
C ASN A 96 5.46 -15.65 -0.12
N ILE A 97 4.37 -16.39 0.16
CA ILE A 97 3.22 -15.87 0.92
C ILE A 97 3.65 -15.34 2.30
N ILE A 98 4.68 -15.93 2.91
CA ILE A 98 5.24 -15.48 4.18
C ILE A 98 5.81 -14.06 4.05
N ASP A 99 6.50 -13.73 2.96
CA ASP A 99 7.06 -12.40 2.73
C ASP A 99 5.95 -11.34 2.65
N ILE A 100 4.84 -11.69 1.98
CA ILE A 100 3.64 -10.85 1.89
C ILE A 100 3.04 -10.60 3.28
N LEU A 101 2.89 -11.64 4.09
CA LEU A 101 2.33 -11.51 5.44
C LEU A 101 3.24 -10.69 6.37
N LEU A 102 4.55 -10.91 6.31
CA LEU A 102 5.52 -10.15 7.09
C LEU A 102 5.53 -8.66 6.69
N MET A 103 5.37 -8.38 5.40
CA MET A 103 5.26 -7.02 4.87
C MET A 103 4.00 -6.31 5.37
N PHE A 104 2.84 -6.97 5.31
CA PHE A 104 1.62 -6.41 5.89
C PHE A 104 1.80 -6.12 7.38
N GLY A 105 2.39 -7.06 8.13
CA GLY A 105 2.73 -6.86 9.53
C GLY A 105 3.58 -5.61 9.74
N TYR A 106 4.71 -5.51 9.04
CA TYR A 106 5.61 -4.36 9.14
C TYR A 106 4.91 -3.01 8.84
N GLU A 107 4.21 -2.91 7.71
CA GLU A 107 3.62 -1.62 7.29
C GLU A 107 2.45 -1.18 8.18
N LEU A 108 1.68 -2.13 8.75
CA LEU A 108 0.61 -1.85 9.71
C LEU A 108 1.14 -1.34 11.07
N LEU A 109 2.35 -1.78 11.44
CA LEU A 109 3.01 -1.47 12.71
C LEU A 109 3.92 -0.25 12.65
N LYS A 110 4.37 0.12 11.45
CA LYS A 110 5.18 1.30 11.21
C LYS A 110 4.52 2.53 11.86
N ASN A 111 5.31 3.22 12.69
CA ASN A 111 4.88 4.37 13.52
C ASN A 111 4.01 4.01 14.74
N LYS A 112 3.99 2.75 15.20
CA LYS A 112 3.30 2.28 16.43
C LYS A 112 4.30 1.53 17.33
N GLU A 113 5.19 2.26 18.00
CA GLU A 113 6.35 1.74 18.75
C GLU A 113 6.04 0.53 19.67
N SER A 114 4.94 0.60 20.43
CA SER A 114 4.58 -0.47 21.38
C SER A 114 4.17 -1.77 20.68
N LEU A 115 3.51 -1.68 19.53
CA LEU A 115 3.11 -2.84 18.74
C LEU A 115 4.27 -3.37 17.90
N GLU A 116 5.11 -2.47 17.39
CA GLU A 116 6.33 -2.80 16.68
C GLU A 116 7.27 -3.66 17.53
N LYS A 117 7.53 -3.23 18.77
CA LYS A 117 8.32 -4.02 19.73
C LYS A 117 7.74 -5.42 19.95
N LYS A 118 6.43 -5.50 20.23
CA LYS A 118 5.74 -6.79 20.46
C LYS A 118 5.81 -7.72 19.25
N TYR A 119 5.77 -7.16 18.05
CA TYR A 119 5.88 -7.91 16.80
C TYR A 119 7.28 -8.47 16.60
N PHE A 120 8.32 -7.63 16.76
CA PHE A 120 9.71 -8.09 16.66
C PHE A 120 10.07 -9.10 17.76
N ASP A 121 9.59 -8.92 18.98
CA ASP A 121 9.78 -9.90 20.07
C ASP A 121 9.18 -11.27 19.70
N LYS A 122 8.01 -11.30 19.03
CA LYS A 122 7.40 -12.54 18.55
C LYS A 122 8.17 -13.15 17.38
N LEU A 123 8.62 -12.34 16.43
CA LEU A 123 9.44 -12.81 15.30
C LEU A 123 10.75 -13.43 15.79
N GLU A 124 11.39 -12.81 16.78
CA GLU A 124 12.62 -13.33 17.38
C GLU A 124 12.38 -14.68 18.06
N LYS A 125 11.24 -14.86 18.74
CA LYS A 125 10.86 -16.17 19.29
C LYS A 125 10.72 -17.24 18.20
N VAL A 126 10.06 -16.92 17.09
CA VAL A 126 9.92 -17.85 15.95
C VAL A 126 11.30 -18.20 15.38
N HIS A 127 12.20 -17.22 15.25
CA HIS A 127 13.57 -17.44 14.80
C HIS A 127 14.33 -18.38 15.74
N LYS A 128 14.25 -18.14 17.05
CA LYS A 128 14.88 -18.99 18.08
C LYS A 128 14.31 -20.42 18.09
N ILE A 129 13.02 -20.61 17.78
CA ILE A 129 12.43 -21.96 17.64
C ILE A 129 12.99 -22.66 16.41
N LYS A 130 13.03 -21.96 15.26
CA LYS A 130 13.60 -22.49 14.01
C LYS A 130 15.06 -22.92 14.19
N ASP A 131 15.84 -22.15 14.94
CA ASP A 131 17.26 -22.43 15.21
C ASP A 131 17.48 -23.45 16.32
N GLY A 132 16.40 -23.98 16.93
CA GLY A 132 16.47 -24.99 17.99
C GLY A 132 16.92 -24.45 19.35
N ILE A 133 16.99 -23.12 19.50
CA ILE A 133 17.37 -22.43 20.75
C ILE A 133 16.22 -22.47 21.77
N LEU A 134 14.97 -22.43 21.29
CA LEU A 134 13.75 -22.56 22.10
C LEU A 134 12.92 -23.77 21.65
N LYS A 135 12.26 -24.44 22.60
CA LYS A 135 11.29 -25.51 22.32
C LYS A 135 9.87 -24.96 22.41
N GLU A 136 8.99 -25.36 21.49
CA GLU A 136 7.56 -25.05 21.59
C GLU A 136 6.94 -25.80 22.77
N GLU A 137 6.34 -25.06 23.71
CA GLU A 137 5.39 -25.65 24.65
C GLU A 137 4.09 -25.93 23.89
N LYS A 138 3.75 -27.21 23.74
CA LYS A 138 2.41 -27.60 23.31
C LYS A 138 1.47 -27.37 24.47
N GLU A 139 0.64 -26.33 24.40
CA GLU A 139 -0.52 -26.21 25.27
C GLU A 139 -1.48 -27.38 24.96
N ASN A 140 -1.78 -28.18 25.99
CA ASN A 140 -2.75 -29.27 25.97
C ASN A 140 -4.18 -28.74 26.01
#